data_AF-G5K9P8-F1
#
_entry.id   AF-G5K9P8-F1
#
_cell.length_a   1.000
_cell.length_b   1.000
_cell.length_c   1.000
_cell.angle_alpha   90.00
_cell.angle_beta   90.00
_cell.angle_gamma   90.00
#
_symmetry.space_group_name_H-M   'P 1'
#
loop_
_entity.id
_entity.type
_entity.pdbx_description
1 polymer ?
#
loop_
_entity_poly.entity_id
_entity_poly.type
_entity_poly.pdbx_seq_one_letter_code
_entity_poly.pdbx_strand_id
1 'polypeptide(L)'
;MFYLIIAILIVSYYIFMAPKSIKNTLSMIGLVALVALLIVLAGMSLIKILESPPEIFVVIAMIAVSFFALRDILRMPTKNKND
;
A
#
# COMPACT_ATOMS: atom_id res chain seq x y z
N MET A 1 27.75 -19.68 -7.00
CA MET A 1 27.82 -19.59 -8.47
C MET A 1 26.91 -20.63 -9.13
N PHE A 2 27.08 -21.92 -8.86
CA PHE A 2 26.28 -23.00 -9.46
C PHE A 2 24.75 -22.87 -9.24
N TYR A 3 24.30 -22.58 -8.02
CA TYR A 3 22.86 -22.46 -7.70
C TYR A 3 22.15 -21.31 -8.40
N LEU A 4 22.83 -20.18 -8.66
CA LEU A 4 22.27 -19.06 -9.41
C LEU A 4 22.04 -19.43 -10.87
N ILE A 5 22.97 -20.18 -11.46
CA ILE A 5 22.85 -20.68 -12.83
C ILE A 5 21.66 -21.64 -12.94
N ILE A 6 21.50 -22.55 -11.97
CA ILE A 6 20.34 -23.46 -11.92
C ILE A 6 19.03 -22.70 -11.78
N ALA A 7 18.96 -21.71 -10.88
CA ALA A 7 17.76 -20.90 -10.69
C ALA A 7 17.36 -20.15 -11.98
N ILE A 8 18.34 -19.56 -12.67
CA ILE A 8 18.12 -18.90 -13.97
C ILE A 8 17.64 -19.90 -15.03
N LEU A 9 18.22 -21.12 -15.07
CA LEU A 9 17.78 -22.16 -16.00
C LEU A 9 16.32 -22.55 -15.75
N ILE A 10 15.92 -22.75 -14.50
CA ILE A 10 14.55 -23.11 -14.12
C ILE A 10 13.56 -21.99 -14.50
N VAL A 11 13.92 -20.73 -14.23
CA VAL A 11 13.10 -19.57 -14.60
C VAL A 11 12.98 -19.45 -16.12
N SER A 12 14.07 -19.64 -16.86
CA SER A 12 14.05 -19.60 -18.33
C SER A 12 13.18 -20.71 -18.92
N TYR A 13 13.26 -21.93 -18.38
CA TYR A 13 12.39 -23.05 -18.78
C TYR A 13 10.91 -22.72 -18.55
N TYR A 14 10.58 -22.11 -17.41
CA TYR A 14 9.22 -21.69 -17.11
C TYR A 14 8.66 -20.65 -18.10
N ILE A 15 9.48 -19.66 -18.47
CA ILE A 15 9.06 -18.59 -19.39
C ILE A 15 8.90 -19.12 -20.82
N PHE A 16 9.86 -19.91 -21.30
CA PHE A 16 9.96 -20.27 -22.72
C PHE A 16 9.29 -21.61 -23.09
N MET A 17 9.30 -22.61 -22.22
CA MET A 17 9.04 -24.01 -22.62
C MET A 17 8.04 -24.77 -21.74
N ALA A 18 7.57 -24.18 -20.63
CA ALA A 18 6.64 -24.88 -19.74
C ALA A 18 5.27 -25.13 -20.41
N PRO A 19 4.74 -26.37 -20.32
CA PRO A 19 3.42 -26.70 -20.84
C PRO A 19 2.33 -25.95 -20.07
N LYS A 20 1.19 -25.70 -20.73
CA LYS A 20 0.09 -24.87 -20.18
C LYS A 20 -0.38 -25.32 -18.80
N SER A 21 -0.40 -26.63 -18.53
CA SER A 21 -0.78 -27.20 -17.24
C SER A 21 0.15 -26.77 -16.10
N ILE A 22 1.47 -26.79 -16.32
CA ILE A 22 2.47 -26.37 -15.31
C ILE A 22 2.45 -24.86 -15.13
N LYS A 23 2.27 -24.10 -16.22
CA LYS A 23 2.13 -22.63 -16.16
C LYS A 23 0.94 -22.18 -15.33
N ASN A 24 -0.20 -22.87 -15.45
CA ASN A 24 -1.37 -22.52 -14.66
C ASN A 24 -1.14 -22.78 -13.16
N THR A 25 -0.58 -23.93 -12.81
CA THR A 25 -0.27 -24.27 -11.41
C THR A 25 0.76 -23.32 -10.79
N LEU A 26 1.87 -23.03 -11.49
CA LEU A 26 2.89 -22.14 -10.93
C LEU A 26 2.41 -20.67 -10.85
N SER A 27 1.61 -20.22 -11.81
CA SER A 27 0.96 -18.91 -11.74
C SER A 27 0.03 -18.81 -10.53
N MET A 28 -0.75 -19.85 -10.26
CA MET A 28 -1.64 -19.91 -9.11
C MET A 28 -0.86 -19.92 -7.79
N ILE A 29 0.23 -20.71 -7.71
CA ILE A 29 1.14 -20.71 -6.55
C ILE A 29 1.78 -19.32 -6.36
N GLY A 30 2.25 -18.70 -7.45
CA GLY A 30 2.83 -17.36 -7.41
C GLY A 30 1.84 -16.31 -6.94
N LEU A 31 0.58 -16.40 -7.37
CA LEU A 31 -0.49 -15.52 -6.94
C LEU A 31 -0.81 -15.70 -5.45
N VAL A 32 -0.92 -16.95 -4.98
CA VAL A 32 -1.13 -17.23 -3.55
C VAL A 32 0.04 -16.73 -2.70
N ALA A 33 1.28 -16.95 -3.14
CA ALA A 33 2.48 -16.46 -2.46
C ALA A 33 2.50 -14.93 -2.40
N LEU A 34 2.13 -14.26 -3.49
CA LEU A 34 2.05 -12.80 -3.55
C LEU A 34 0.96 -12.26 -2.62
N VAL A 35 -0.23 -12.89 -2.62
CA VAL A 35 -1.33 -12.52 -1.72
C VAL A 35 -0.94 -12.70 -0.26
N ALA A 36 -0.33 -13.84 0.10
CA ALA A 36 0.14 -14.10 1.46
C ALA A 36 1.17 -13.04 1.90
N LEU A 37 2.11 -12.71 1.02
CA LEU A 37 3.11 -11.68 1.28
C LEU A 37 2.45 -10.30 1.49
N LEU A 38 1.49 -9.91 0.65
CA LEU A 38 0.74 -8.66 0.83
C LEU A 38 -0.03 -8.61 2.15
N ILE A 39 -0.65 -9.71 2.57
CA ILE A 39 -1.37 -9.80 3.86
C ILE A 39 -0.39 -9.57 5.03
N VAL A 40 0.76 -10.23 4.99
CA VAL A 40 1.79 -10.07 6.03
C VAL A 40 2.32 -8.63 6.07
N LEU A 41 2.61 -8.03 4.91
CA LEU A 41 3.04 -6.63 4.85
C LEU A 41 1.95 -5.68 5.36
N ALA A 42 0.68 -5.92 5.01
CA ALA A 42 -0.43 -5.10 5.51
C ALA A 42 -0.54 -5.18 7.04
N GLY A 43 -0.48 -6.39 7.61
CA GLY A 43 -0.47 -6.58 9.07
C GLY A 43 0.70 -5.88 9.75
N MET A 44 1.91 -6.05 9.21
CA MET A 44 3.11 -5.37 9.72
C MET A 44 3.02 -3.84 9.61
N SER A 45 2.44 -3.34 8.52
CA SER A 45 2.25 -1.90 8.30
C SER A 45 1.32 -1.29 9.35
N LEU A 46 0.21 -1.96 9.67
CA LEU A 46 -0.72 -1.48 10.70
C LEU A 46 -0.07 -1.41 12.08
N ILE A 47 0.72 -2.41 12.44
CA ILE A 47 1.45 -2.42 13.72
C ILE A 47 2.48 -1.28 13.73
N LYS A 48 3.24 -1.10 12.65
CA LYS A 48 4.21 0.00 12.52
C LYS A 48 3.57 1.39 12.55
N ILE A 49 2.36 1.53 12.03
CA ILE A 49 1.60 2.78 12.13
C ILE A 49 1.25 3.05 13.60
N LEU A 50 0.81 2.03 14.34
CA LEU A 50 0.51 2.19 15.77
C LEU A 50 1.76 2.46 16.64
N GLU A 51 2.89 1.85 16.29
CA GLU A 51 4.19 2.13 16.93
C GLU A 51 4.82 3.45 16.48
N SER A 52 4.26 4.10 15.46
CA SER A 52 4.84 5.35 14.95
C SER A 52 4.71 6.47 15.99
N PRO A 53 5.66 7.43 16.01
CA PRO A 53 5.66 8.49 16.99
C PRO A 53 4.30 9.24 17.02
N PRO A 54 3.69 9.45 18.20
CA PRO A 54 2.38 10.09 18.34
C PRO A 54 2.29 11.46 17.65
N GLU A 55 3.42 12.15 17.50
CA GLU A 55 3.58 13.44 16.86
C GLU A 55 3.03 13.44 15.42
N ILE A 56 3.19 12.33 14.67
CA ILE A 56 2.68 12.21 13.30
C ILE A 56 1.15 12.29 13.30
N PHE A 57 0.50 11.61 14.24
CA PHE A 57 -0.96 11.64 14.37
C PHE A 57 -1.47 13.03 14.78
N VAL A 58 -0.75 13.69 15.70
CA VAL A 58 -1.09 15.06 16.15
C VAL A 58 -0.99 16.05 14.99
N VAL A 59 0.06 15.96 14.16
CA VAL A 59 0.22 16.83 12.98
C VAL A 59 -0.93 16.62 12.00
N ILE A 60 -1.32 15.37 11.71
CA ILE A 60 -2.44 15.07 10.82
C ILE A 60 -3.76 15.66 11.38
N ALA A 61 -3.99 15.52 12.69
CA ALA A 61 -5.17 16.09 13.35
C ALA A 61 -5.17 17.63 13.27
N MET A 62 -4.03 18.27 13.51
CA MET A 62 -3.87 19.72 13.40
C MET A 62 -4.17 20.21 11.98
N ILE A 63 -3.67 19.51 10.95
CA ILE A 63 -3.96 19.84 9.55
C ILE A 63 -5.47 19.77 9.27
N ALA A 64 -6.15 18.73 9.76
CA ALA A 64 -7.60 18.60 9.60
C ALA A 64 -8.37 19.74 10.27
N VAL A 65 -7.97 20.13 11.49
CA VAL A 65 -8.56 21.26 12.21
C VAL A 65 -8.31 22.58 11.47
N SER A 66 -7.09 22.83 11.00
CA SER A 66 -6.76 24.02 10.21
C SER A 66 -7.59 24.11 8.93
N PHE A 67 -7.79 23.00 8.23
CA PHE A 67 -8.65 22.95 7.03
C PHE A 67 -10.11 23.28 7.38
N PHE A 68 -10.61 22.73 8.50
CA PHE A 68 -11.97 23.00 8.94
C PHE A 68 -12.15 24.48 9.33
N ALA A 69 -11.19 25.07 10.04
CA ALA A 69 -11.21 26.49 10.39
C ALA A 69 -11.20 27.41 9.16
N LEU A 70 -10.35 27.10 8.16
CA LEU A 70 -10.35 27.83 6.88
C LEU A 70 -11.69 27.72 6.16
N ARG A 71 -12.28 26.52 6.13
CA ARG A 71 -13.60 26.28 5.54
C ARG A 71 -14.71 27.05 6.26
N ASP A 72 -14.61 27.19 7.58
CA ASP A 72 -15.57 27.92 8.40
C ASP A 72 -15.49 29.43 8.14
N ILE A 73 -14.27 29.99 8.10
CA ILE A 73 -14.03 31.39 7.72
C ILE A 73 -14.58 31.69 6.32
N LEU A 74 -14.35 30.81 5.34
CA LEU A 74 -14.87 30.96 3.98
C LEU A 74 -16.40 30.90 3.90
N ARG A 75 -17.07 30.31 4.89
CA ARG A 75 -18.53 30.18 4.97
C ARG A 75 -19.17 31.28 5.81
N MET A 76 -18.40 32.19 6.39
CA MET A 76 -18.97 33.33 7.10
C MET A 76 -19.74 34.21 6.10
N PRO A 77 -21.05 34.46 6.32
CA PRO A 77 -21.80 35.39 5.51
C PRO A 77 -21.25 36.80 5.75
N THR A 78 -20.83 37.48 4.68
CA THR A 78 -20.47 38.90 4.75
C THR A 78 -21.68 39.68 5.25
N LYS A 79 -21.52 40.40 6.37
CA LYS A 79 -22.53 41.29 6.94
C LYS A 79 -23.10 42.19 5.83
N ASN A 80 -24.40 42.03 5.53
CA ASN A 80 -25.14 42.96 4.68
C ASN A 80 -25.15 44.31 5.39
N LYS A 81 -24.42 45.27 4.83
CA LYS A 81 -24.35 46.64 5.33
C LYS A 81 -25.57 47.38 4.80
N ASN A 82 -26.75 47.12 5.38
CA ASN A 82 -27.98 47.90 5.19
C ASN A 82 -28.92 47.63 6.37
N ASP A 83 -28.63 48.26 7.51
CA ASP A 83 -29.60 48.63 8.56
C ASP A 83 -29.21 50.03 9.04
#